data_AF-A0A172WG77-F1
#
_entry.id   AF-A0A172WG77-F1
#
_cell.length_a   1.000
_cell.length_b   1.000
_cell.length_c   1.000
_cell.angle_alpha   90.00
_cell.angle_beta   90.00
_cell.angle_gamma   90.00
#
_symmetry.space_group_name_H-M   'P 1'
#
loop_
_entity.id
_entity.type
_entity.pdbx_description
1 polymer ?
#
loop_
_entity_poly.entity_id
_entity_poly.type
_entity_poly.pdbx_seq_one_letter_code
_entity_poly.pdbx_strand_id
1 'polypeptide(L)'
;MIGSWLIILILGMTVSAGMSNNYAAAVTTSDSYEAFWDILNREAELVVGIENGNLSLAPELIQNSRLDADNAANISALIWQALEDLKASGVKTYYTAEELREMAQNISENGLPQENVDALKEQGWTDEQIQALEEYIVQNGTKLQKTLT
;
A
#
# COMPACT_ATOMS: atom_id res chain seq x y z
N MET A 1 -15.68 -17.78 20.24
CA MET A 1 -16.11 -17.12 18.98
C MET A 1 -15.10 -16.03 18.66
N ILE A 2 -13.97 -16.40 18.06
CA ILE A 2 -12.84 -15.54 17.73
C ILE A 2 -12.40 -16.02 16.35
N GLY A 3 -12.89 -15.40 15.29
CA GLY A 3 -12.63 -15.88 13.94
C GLY A 3 -13.40 -15.06 12.94
N SER A 4 -13.00 -13.80 12.73
CA SER A 4 -13.50 -12.91 11.67
C SER A 4 -12.62 -11.65 11.55
N TRP A 5 -11.28 -11.76 11.46
CA TRP A 5 -10.42 -10.55 11.43
C TRP A 5 -9.19 -10.63 10.52
N LEU A 6 -9.22 -11.45 9.46
CA LEU A 6 -8.16 -11.47 8.44
C LEU A 6 -8.71 -11.31 7.03
N ILE A 7 -9.60 -10.32 6.83
CA ILE A 7 -9.91 -9.84 5.48
C ILE A 7 -9.26 -8.48 5.30
N ILE A 8 -8.70 -8.30 4.11
CA ILE A 8 -8.22 -7.05 3.50
C ILE A 8 -6.73 -6.78 3.75
N LEU A 9 -5.88 -7.58 3.09
CA LEU A 9 -4.56 -7.10 2.65
C LEU A 9 -4.41 -7.09 1.13
N ILE A 10 -5.47 -7.37 0.37
CA ILE A 10 -5.45 -7.28 -1.10
C ILE A 10 -6.81 -6.79 -1.59
N LEU A 11 -7.05 -5.50 -1.47
CA LEU A 11 -8.07 -4.81 -2.26
C LEU A 11 -7.42 -3.57 -2.87
N GLY A 12 -6.94 -3.78 -4.10
CA GLY A 12 -7.02 -2.75 -5.12
C GLY A 12 -8.46 -2.24 -5.22
N MET A 13 -8.56 -0.94 -5.45
CA MET A 13 -9.78 -0.17 -5.57
C MET A 13 -10.76 -0.79 -6.58
N THR A 14 -11.86 -1.36 -6.09
CA THR A 14 -13.13 -1.34 -6.82
C THR A 14 -14.26 -1.13 -5.82
N VAL A 15 -14.63 0.11 -5.54
CA VAL A 15 -15.90 0.43 -4.88
C VAL A 15 -16.85 0.97 -5.94
N SER A 16 -17.77 0.12 -6.37
CA SER A 16 -18.91 0.45 -7.22
C SER A 16 -19.79 1.50 -6.56
N ALA A 17 -20.23 2.45 -7.38
CA ALA A 17 -21.04 3.62 -7.06
C ALA A 17 -22.33 3.32 -6.25
N GLY A 18 -22.64 4.23 -5.31
CA GLY A 18 -23.94 4.26 -4.62
C GLY A 18 -24.08 5.36 -3.56
N MET A 19 -24.58 6.53 -4.00
CA MET A 19 -25.28 7.59 -3.24
C MET A 19 -24.53 8.61 -2.37
N SER A 20 -24.30 9.77 -3.01
CA SER A 20 -24.46 11.17 -2.58
C SER A 20 -24.24 11.55 -1.11
N ASN A 21 -23.20 12.35 -0.87
CA ASN A 21 -23.36 13.80 -0.75
C ASN A 21 -22.02 14.48 -1.04
N ASN A 22 -22.09 15.64 -1.68
CA ASN A 22 -20.95 16.48 -2.07
C ASN A 22 -19.89 16.52 -0.97
N TYR A 23 -18.68 16.02 -1.24
CA TYR A 23 -17.35 16.50 -0.80
C TYR A 23 -16.33 15.41 -1.16
N ALA A 24 -15.26 15.82 -1.84
CA ALA A 24 -14.15 14.98 -2.33
C ALA A 24 -14.58 13.86 -3.29
N ALA A 25 -14.48 14.13 -4.59
CA ALA A 25 -14.23 13.04 -5.53
C ALA A 25 -13.04 12.26 -4.98
N ALA A 26 -13.25 10.96 -4.71
CA ALA A 26 -12.16 10.04 -4.49
C ALA A 26 -11.32 10.05 -5.78
N VAL A 27 -10.35 10.97 -5.81
CA VAL A 27 -9.24 10.92 -6.75
C VAL A 27 -8.53 9.64 -6.34
N THR A 28 -8.70 8.62 -7.15
CA THR A 28 -7.98 7.36 -7.04
C THR A 28 -6.51 7.68 -6.82
N THR A 29 -5.86 7.01 -5.86
CA THR A 29 -4.45 7.31 -5.53
C THR A 29 -3.52 7.18 -6.75
N SER A 30 -3.97 6.50 -7.82
CA SER A 30 -3.35 6.49 -9.14
C SER A 30 -3.10 7.88 -9.68
N ASP A 31 -4.08 8.77 -9.65
CA ASP A 31 -4.02 10.04 -10.37
C ASP A 31 -3.07 11.02 -9.67
N SER A 32 -3.04 10.98 -8.33
CA SER A 32 -2.11 11.82 -7.56
C SER A 32 -0.68 11.31 -7.66
N TYR A 33 -0.49 9.98 -7.68
CA TYR A 33 0.84 9.37 -7.81
C TYR A 33 1.41 9.45 -9.23
N GLU A 34 0.58 9.30 -10.26
CA GLU A 34 0.99 9.53 -11.66
C GLU A 34 1.33 11.00 -11.89
N ALA A 35 0.48 11.92 -11.40
CA ALA A 35 0.75 13.35 -11.47
C ALA A 35 2.07 13.75 -10.77
N PHE A 36 2.44 13.09 -9.67
CA PHE A 36 3.74 13.30 -9.02
C PHE A 36 4.91 13.05 -9.98
N TRP A 37 4.89 11.92 -10.68
CA TRP A 37 5.95 11.57 -11.64
C TRP A 37 5.96 12.49 -12.86
N ASP A 38 4.80 12.88 -13.36
CA ASP A 38 4.70 13.82 -14.48
C ASP A 38 5.24 15.19 -14.11
N ILE A 39 4.91 15.70 -12.91
CA ILE A 39 5.43 16.97 -12.39
C ILE A 39 6.94 16.90 -12.24
N LEU A 40 7.49 15.85 -11.62
CA LEU A 40 8.94 15.69 -11.46
C LEU A 40 9.68 15.58 -12.79
N ASN A 41 9.15 14.80 -13.74
CA ASN A 41 9.73 14.68 -15.08
C ASN A 41 9.75 16.03 -15.79
N ARG A 42 8.66 16.79 -15.70
CA ARG A 42 8.58 18.14 -16.27
C ARG A 42 9.58 19.08 -15.63
N GLU A 43 9.75 19.00 -14.31
CA GLU A 43 10.73 19.78 -13.56
C GLU A 43 12.16 19.51 -14.05
N ALA A 44 12.52 18.24 -14.26
CA ALA A 44 13.82 17.85 -14.78
C ALA A 44 14.08 18.43 -16.19
N GLU A 45 13.10 18.38 -17.08
CA GLU A 45 13.19 18.99 -18.41
C GLU A 45 13.43 20.51 -18.35
N LEU A 46 12.68 21.20 -17.47
CA LEU A 46 12.77 22.65 -17.29
C LEU A 46 14.13 23.07 -16.74
N VAL A 47 14.66 22.33 -15.76
CA VAL A 47 16.00 22.57 -15.21
C VAL A 47 17.07 22.45 -16.30
N VAL A 48 17.05 21.36 -17.08
CA VAL A 48 17.99 21.17 -18.19
C VAL A 48 17.87 22.30 -19.23
N GLY A 49 16.65 22.74 -19.53
CA GLY A 49 16.42 23.87 -20.44
C GLY A 49 17.04 25.19 -19.93
N ILE A 50 16.94 25.46 -18.63
CA ILE A 50 17.51 26.65 -17.99
C ILE A 50 19.03 26.56 -17.93
N GLU A 51 19.60 25.40 -17.57
CA GLU A 51 21.05 25.16 -17.58
C GLU A 51 21.66 25.36 -18.97
N ASN A 52 20.91 25.02 -20.02
CA ASN A 52 21.26 25.28 -21.41
C ASN A 52 21.05 26.75 -21.85
N GLY A 53 20.75 27.65 -20.91
CA GLY A 53 20.67 29.09 -21.12
C GLY A 53 19.28 29.63 -21.47
N ASN A 54 18.24 28.79 -21.50
CA ASN A 54 16.88 29.25 -21.77
C ASN A 54 16.17 29.75 -20.50
N LEU A 55 16.55 30.94 -20.05
CA LEU A 55 16.01 31.56 -18.84
C LEU A 55 14.51 31.90 -18.92
N SER A 56 13.89 31.88 -20.10
CA SER A 56 12.44 32.12 -20.22
C SER A 56 11.59 31.00 -19.63
N LEU A 57 12.20 29.85 -19.33
CA LEU A 57 11.55 28.70 -18.68
C LEU A 57 11.44 28.85 -17.16
N ALA A 58 12.15 29.81 -16.55
CA ALA A 58 12.17 29.99 -15.09
C ALA A 58 10.78 30.23 -14.45
N PRO A 59 9.85 31.00 -15.06
CA PRO A 59 8.51 31.13 -14.51
C PRO A 59 7.72 29.82 -14.51
N GLU A 60 7.91 28.99 -15.54
CA GLU A 60 7.25 27.69 -15.64
C GLU A 60 7.82 26.70 -14.62
N LEU A 61 9.14 26.69 -14.40
CA LEU A 61 9.77 25.90 -13.35
C LEU A 61 9.20 26.25 -11.96
N ILE A 62 9.06 27.54 -11.65
CA ILE A 62 8.48 27.98 -10.36
C ILE A 62 7.03 27.53 -10.21
N GLN A 63 6.24 27.56 -11.29
CA GLN A 63 4.86 27.08 -11.26
C GLN A 63 4.80 25.56 -11.08
N ASN A 64 5.62 24.81 -11.82
CA ASN A 64 5.70 23.36 -11.71
C ASN A 64 6.10 22.92 -10.29
N SER A 65 7.03 23.63 -9.66
CA SER A 65 7.44 23.35 -8.27
C SER A 65 6.38 23.62 -7.23
N ARG A 66 5.46 24.55 -7.49
CA ARG A 66 4.27 24.74 -6.62
C ARG A 66 3.29 23.59 -6.78
N LEU A 67 3.12 23.09 -8.01
CA LEU A 67 2.29 21.91 -8.26
C LEU A 67 2.86 20.67 -7.57
N ASP A 68 4.19 20.50 -7.54
CA ASP A 68 4.84 19.42 -6.80
C ASP A 68 4.51 19.51 -5.29
N ALA A 69 4.68 20.68 -4.70
CA ALA A 69 4.38 20.90 -3.30
C ALA A 69 2.91 20.61 -2.95
N ASP A 70 1.97 21.07 -3.78
CA ASP A 70 0.54 20.83 -3.59
C ASP A 70 0.19 19.33 -3.77
N ASN A 71 0.80 18.66 -4.75
CA ASN A 71 0.60 17.24 -4.99
C ASN A 71 1.15 16.39 -3.83
N ALA A 72 2.35 16.70 -3.33
CA ALA A 72 2.96 16.01 -2.19
C ALA A 72 2.12 16.16 -0.91
N ALA A 73 1.55 17.35 -0.68
CA ALA A 73 0.62 17.58 0.42
C ALA A 73 -0.65 16.72 0.27
N ASN A 74 -1.20 16.61 -0.94
CA ASN A 74 -2.36 15.77 -1.22
C ASN A 74 -2.08 14.27 -0.98
N ILE A 75 -0.94 13.76 -1.48
CA ILE A 75 -0.50 12.38 -1.22
C ILE A 75 -0.37 12.14 0.29
N SER A 76 0.24 13.08 1.01
CA SER A 76 0.41 12.97 2.47
C SER A 76 -0.94 12.89 3.20
N ALA A 77 -1.93 13.69 2.77
CA ALA A 77 -3.27 13.65 3.33
C ALA A 77 -3.98 12.32 3.04
N LEU A 78 -3.85 11.78 1.82
CA LEU A 78 -4.40 10.47 1.44
C LEU A 78 -3.78 9.34 2.28
N ILE A 79 -2.45 9.36 2.48
CA ILE A 79 -1.76 8.38 3.34
C ILE A 79 -2.26 8.46 4.77
N TRP A 80 -2.38 9.68 5.31
CA TRP A 80 -2.88 9.88 6.66
C TRP A 80 -4.32 9.37 6.82
N GLN A 81 -5.20 9.66 5.87
CA GLN A 81 -6.57 9.16 5.89
C GLN A 81 -6.62 7.63 5.82
N ALA A 82 -5.86 7.02 4.91
CA ALA A 82 -5.80 5.56 4.80
C ALA A 82 -5.31 4.91 6.10
N LEU A 83 -4.36 5.54 6.80
CA LEU A 83 -3.88 5.07 8.10
C LEU A 83 -4.96 5.17 9.18
N GLU A 84 -5.72 6.26 9.23
CA GLU A 84 -6.83 6.40 10.17
C GLU A 84 -7.96 5.40 9.89
N ASP A 85 -8.27 5.16 8.62
CA ASP A 85 -9.27 4.15 8.21
C ASP A 85 -8.82 2.74 8.62
N LEU A 86 -7.53 2.41 8.44
CA LEU A 86 -6.96 1.15 8.92
C LEU A 86 -7.07 1.01 10.44
N LYS A 87 -6.75 2.05 11.22
CA LYS A 87 -6.91 2.02 12.68
C LYS A 87 -8.37 1.87 13.09
N ALA A 88 -9.27 2.61 12.44
CA ALA A 88 -10.71 2.59 12.73
C ALA A 88 -11.35 1.24 12.38
N SER A 89 -10.83 0.56 11.35
CA SER A 89 -11.28 -0.78 10.98
C SER A 89 -10.93 -1.83 12.04
N GLY A 90 -10.06 -1.54 13.02
CA GLY A 90 -9.61 -2.52 14.01
C GLY A 90 -8.53 -3.47 13.48
N VAL A 91 -8.07 -3.27 12.24
CA VAL A 91 -6.94 -4.00 11.68
C VAL A 91 -5.67 -3.63 12.44
N LYS A 92 -4.99 -4.65 12.94
CA LYS A 92 -3.72 -4.47 13.64
C LYS A 92 -2.63 -4.15 12.62
N THR A 93 -2.10 -2.92 12.66
CA THR A 93 -1.07 -2.46 11.71
C THR A 93 0.35 -2.87 12.09
N TYR A 94 0.54 -3.50 13.25
CA TYR A 94 1.84 -3.95 13.74
C TYR A 94 1.70 -5.25 14.53
N TYR A 95 2.49 -6.25 14.16
CA TYR A 95 2.59 -7.52 14.88
C TYR A 95 3.93 -7.59 15.61
N THR A 96 3.91 -8.02 16.86
CA THR A 96 5.14 -8.31 17.60
C THR A 96 5.80 -9.58 17.06
N ALA A 97 7.10 -9.75 17.32
CA ALA A 97 7.83 -10.96 16.93
C ALA A 97 7.17 -12.24 17.51
N GLU A 98 6.63 -12.16 18.73
CA GLU A 98 5.94 -13.28 19.37
C GLU A 98 4.62 -13.62 18.68
N GLU A 99 3.84 -12.62 18.29
CA GLU A 99 2.58 -12.85 17.56
C GLU A 99 2.82 -13.40 16.15
N LEU A 100 3.87 -12.93 15.48
CA LEU A 100 4.32 -13.50 14.21
C LEU A 100 4.74 -14.97 14.39
N ARG A 101 5.39 -15.31 15.52
CA ARG A 101 5.78 -16.68 15.86
C ARG A 101 4.56 -17.57 16.11
N GLU A 102 3.60 -17.10 16.90
CA GLU A 102 2.34 -17.82 17.15
C GLU A 102 1.56 -18.06 15.86
N MET A 103 1.51 -17.07 14.96
CA MET A 103 0.86 -17.22 13.66
C MET A 103 1.59 -18.24 12.78
N ALA A 104 2.92 -18.20 12.71
CA ALA A 104 3.68 -19.18 11.94
C ALA A 104 3.53 -20.60 12.50
N GLN A 105 3.47 -20.75 13.83
CA GLN A 105 3.21 -22.03 14.48
C GLN A 105 1.79 -22.53 14.17
N ASN A 106 0.79 -21.66 14.24
CA ASN A 106 -0.59 -22.01 13.88
C ASN A 106 -0.70 -22.45 12.42
N ILE A 107 -0.01 -21.76 11.49
CA ILE A 107 0.05 -22.15 10.07
C ILE A 107 0.77 -23.49 9.90
N SER A 108 1.82 -23.76 10.68
CA SER A 108 2.50 -25.07 10.65
C SER A 108 1.60 -26.23 11.09
N GLU A 109 0.64 -25.97 11.98
CA GLU A 109 -0.23 -26.99 12.55
C GLU A 109 -1.55 -27.14 11.78
N ASN A 110 -2.10 -26.03 11.29
CA ASN A 110 -3.47 -25.95 10.76
C ASN A 110 -3.54 -25.45 9.30
N GLY A 111 -2.40 -25.08 8.70
CA GLY A 111 -2.37 -24.41 7.39
C GLY A 111 -2.80 -22.94 7.46
N LEU A 112 -2.83 -22.25 6.32
CA LEU A 112 -3.41 -20.93 6.22
C LEU A 112 -4.92 -20.98 6.53
N PRO A 113 -5.48 -19.95 7.20
CA PRO A 113 -6.92 -19.83 7.35
C PRO A 113 -7.64 -19.95 6.00
N GLN A 114 -8.75 -20.70 5.94
CA GLN A 114 -9.47 -20.95 4.68
C GLN A 114 -9.87 -19.66 3.95
N GLU A 115 -10.27 -18.64 4.71
CA GLU A 115 -10.55 -17.29 4.21
C GLU A 115 -9.37 -16.68 3.43
N ASN A 116 -8.14 -16.90 3.90
CA ASN A 116 -6.93 -16.42 3.22
C ASN A 116 -6.64 -17.24 1.97
N VAL A 117 -6.86 -18.56 2.02
CA VAL A 117 -6.71 -19.45 0.85
C VAL A 117 -7.69 -19.04 -0.25
N ASP A 118 -8.95 -18.80 0.11
CA ASP A 118 -10.00 -18.39 -0.83
C ASP A 118 -9.66 -17.02 -1.45
N ALA A 119 -9.25 -16.04 -0.62
CA ALA A 119 -8.84 -14.73 -1.11
C ALA A 119 -7.62 -14.78 -2.05
N LEU A 120 -6.65 -15.66 -1.79
CA LEU A 120 -5.49 -15.85 -2.67
C LEU A 120 -5.91 -16.51 -4.00
N LYS A 121 -6.82 -17.48 -3.98
CA LYS A 121 -7.35 -18.12 -5.19
C LYS A 121 -8.15 -17.16 -6.06
N GLU A 122 -8.94 -16.28 -5.45
CA GLU A 122 -9.67 -15.22 -6.16
C GLU A 122 -8.73 -14.26 -6.90
N GLN A 123 -7.49 -14.13 -6.43
CA GLN A 123 -6.43 -13.35 -7.08
C GLN A 123 -5.60 -14.15 -8.09
N GLY A 124 -5.98 -15.41 -8.35
CA GLY A 124 -5.32 -16.27 -9.33
C GLY A 124 -4.12 -17.05 -8.79
N TRP A 125 -3.95 -17.16 -7.47
CA TRP A 125 -2.93 -18.04 -6.91
C TRP A 125 -3.33 -19.51 -7.05
N THR A 126 -2.37 -20.32 -7.47
CA THR A 126 -2.48 -21.79 -7.55
C THR A 126 -2.27 -22.44 -6.19
N ASP A 127 -2.78 -23.66 -6.02
CA ASP A 127 -2.58 -24.45 -4.79
C ASP A 127 -1.09 -24.63 -4.47
N GLU A 128 -0.26 -24.82 -5.50
CA GLU A 128 1.20 -24.94 -5.33
C GLU A 128 1.84 -23.63 -4.82
N GLN A 129 1.37 -22.47 -5.28
CA GLN A 129 1.86 -21.17 -4.80
C GLN A 129 1.44 -20.88 -3.36
N ILE A 130 0.21 -21.29 -2.99
CA ILE A 130 -0.29 -21.15 -1.63
C ILE A 130 0.50 -22.07 -0.69
N GLN A 131 0.77 -23.31 -1.10
CA GLN A 131 1.61 -24.22 -0.33
C GLN A 131 3.05 -23.71 -0.18
N ALA A 132 3.64 -23.14 -1.24
CA ALA A 132 4.96 -22.52 -1.15
C ALA A 132 4.99 -21.33 -0.16
N LEU A 133 3.90 -20.56 -0.07
CA LEU A 133 3.74 -19.49 0.91
C LEU A 133 3.67 -20.04 2.35
N GLU A 134 2.90 -21.10 2.57
CA GLU A 134 2.84 -21.79 3.87
C GLU A 134 4.22 -22.27 4.32
N GLU A 135 4.94 -22.98 3.44
CA GLU A 135 6.28 -23.47 3.71
C GLU A 135 7.26 -22.33 4.02
N TYR A 136 7.17 -21.23 3.27
CA TYR A 136 7.98 -20.04 3.52
C TYR A 136 7.70 -19.43 4.90
N ILE A 137 6.43 -19.33 5.30
CA ILE A 137 6.04 -18.79 6.62
C ILE A 137 6.58 -19.69 7.74
N VAL A 138 6.43 -21.01 7.62
CA VAL A 138 6.93 -21.97 8.62
C VAL A 138 8.46 -21.93 8.73
N GLN A 139 9.16 -21.89 7.59
CA GLN A 139 10.62 -21.84 7.56
C GLN A 139 11.18 -20.53 8.13
N ASN A 140 10.50 -19.40 7.95
CA ASN A 140 10.98 -18.13 8.48
C ASN A 140 10.47 -17.83 9.89
N GLY A 141 9.32 -18.37 10.30
CA GLY A 141 8.85 -18.34 11.68
C GLY A 141 9.81 -19.04 12.64
N THR A 142 10.44 -20.14 12.21
CA THR A 142 11.51 -20.81 12.97
C THR A 142 12.82 -20.01 13.02
N LYS A 143 13.11 -19.14 12.04
CA LYS A 143 14.31 -18.27 12.09
C LYS A 143 14.18 -17.14 13.11
N LEU A 144 12.97 -16.67 13.41
CA LEU A 144 12.72 -15.72 14.51
C LEU A 144 13.13 -16.30 15.87
N GLN A 145 13.19 -17.64 16.01
CA GLN A 145 13.62 -18.33 17.22
C GLN A 145 15.12 -18.15 17.53
N LYS A 146 15.95 -17.85 16.51
CA LYS A 146 17.42 -17.88 16.62
C LYS A 146 18.05 -16.53 16.96
N THR A 147 17.29 -15.44 16.94
CA THR A 147 17.81 -14.07 17.13
C THR A 147 17.64 -13.55 18.57
N LEU A 148 17.04 -14.35 19.46
CA LEU A 148 16.80 -13.99 20.87
C LEU A 148 17.62 -14.81 21.89
N THR A 149 18.66 -15.52 21.44
CA THR A 149 19.65 -16.21 22.29
C THR A 149 21.04 -15.72 21.95
#